data_AF-A0ABC8QJL3-F1
#
_entry.id   AF-A0ABC8QJL3-F1
#
_cell.length_a   1.000
_cell.length_b   1.000
_cell.length_c   1.000
_cell.angle_alpha   90.00
_cell.angle_beta   90.00
_cell.angle_gamma   90.00
#
_symmetry.space_group_name_H-M   'P 1'
#
loop_
_entity.id
_entity.type
_entity.pdbx_description
1 polymer ?
#
loop_
_entity_poly.entity_id
_entity_poly.type
_entity_poly.pdbx_seq_one_letter_code
_entity_poly.pdbx_strand_id
1 'polypeptide(L)'
;MVEPADADLFNACKAVAKEVLRRNGAESSDVVETLAQKFLAIAEDHQDFVRRRRESDDVIAFAVQYIAHVHAIPPSGTDTEWFRLTLAALMEVAVPNTGLTDAAARLLPCLQEGIRDSLADVPVSRDTLRIEGDEAASIRRMQDAGVEYGVASDLLDLLEKLYHGDPLTEEDQRTFYLSSIAAPMTRQARIAEGVDKP
;
A
#
# COMPACT_ATOMS: atom_id res chain seq x y z
N MET A 1 27.75 -13.89 -3.40
CA MET A 1 27.45 -12.54 -2.89
C MET A 1 25.95 -12.42 -3.00
N VAL A 2 25.24 -12.37 -1.88
CA VAL A 2 23.78 -12.23 -1.83
C VAL A 2 23.48 -10.74 -1.96
N GLU A 3 22.60 -10.34 -2.89
CA GLU A 3 22.24 -8.92 -3.06
C GLU A 3 21.53 -8.42 -1.78
N PRO A 4 21.63 -7.12 -1.44
CA PRO A 4 21.03 -6.58 -0.21
C PRO A 4 19.53 -6.88 -0.08
N ALA A 5 18.78 -6.87 -1.19
CA ALA A 5 17.35 -7.23 -1.22
C ALA A 5 17.10 -8.72 -0.86
N ASP A 6 17.95 -9.63 -1.33
CA ASP A 6 17.86 -11.06 -1.00
C ASP A 6 18.17 -11.32 0.48
N ALA A 7 19.10 -10.54 1.06
CA ALA A 7 19.40 -10.62 2.49
C ALA A 7 18.20 -10.14 3.33
N ASP A 8 17.49 -9.10 2.89
CA ASP A 8 16.32 -8.56 3.57
C ASP A 8 15.12 -9.52 3.50
N LEU A 9 14.89 -10.16 2.35
CA LEU A 9 13.86 -11.18 2.20
C LEU A 9 14.12 -12.41 3.06
N PHE A 10 15.36 -12.94 3.07
CA PHE A 10 15.70 -14.07 3.93
C PHE A 10 15.55 -13.73 5.42
N ASN A 11 15.94 -12.52 5.83
CA ASN A 11 15.75 -12.06 7.21
C ASN A 11 14.25 -11.99 7.59
N ALA A 12 13.39 -11.56 6.67
CA ALA A 12 11.94 -11.59 6.87
C ALA A 12 11.41 -13.03 7.04
N CYS A 13 11.83 -13.97 6.18
CA CYS A 13 11.47 -15.39 6.31
C CYS A 13 11.96 -16.00 7.63
N LYS A 14 13.16 -15.58 8.10
CA LYS A 14 13.70 -15.99 9.40
C LYS A 14 12.86 -15.45 10.56
N ALA A 15 12.26 -14.27 10.44
CA ALA A 15 11.33 -13.75 11.44
C ALA A 15 10.06 -14.60 11.54
N VAL A 16 9.45 -14.98 10.41
CA VAL A 16 8.29 -15.89 10.38
C VAL A 16 8.63 -17.21 11.07
N ALA A 17 9.77 -17.83 10.70
CA ALA A 17 10.20 -19.09 11.28
C ALA A 17 10.37 -19.02 12.81
N LYS A 18 10.94 -17.93 13.33
CA LYS A 18 11.08 -17.72 14.78
C LYS A 18 9.73 -17.61 15.49
N GLU A 19 8.77 -16.88 14.94
CA GLU A 19 7.45 -16.71 15.58
C GLU A 19 6.65 -18.01 15.59
N VAL A 20 6.65 -18.75 14.48
CA VAL A 20 6.00 -20.08 14.39
C VAL A 20 6.57 -21.06 15.42
N LEU A 21 7.89 -21.05 15.58
CA LEU A 21 8.63 -21.98 16.44
C LEU A 21 8.69 -21.55 17.92
N ARG A 22 8.24 -20.33 18.26
CA ARG A 22 8.37 -19.73 19.59
C ARG A 22 7.78 -20.59 20.72
N ARG A 23 6.78 -21.42 20.43
CA ARG A 23 6.11 -22.29 21.43
C ARG A 23 6.88 -23.57 21.76
N ASN A 24 7.82 -24.00 20.92
CA ASN A 24 8.53 -25.27 21.10
C ASN A 24 9.72 -25.17 22.06
N GLY A 25 10.18 -23.95 22.38
CA GLY A 25 11.28 -23.70 23.30
C GLY A 25 12.65 -24.04 22.71
N ALA A 26 13.61 -23.13 22.87
CA ALA A 26 15.04 -23.29 22.50
C ALA A 26 15.30 -24.09 21.21
N GLU A 27 14.65 -23.68 20.12
CA GLU A 27 14.85 -24.29 18.80
C GLU A 27 16.26 -23.94 18.30
N SER A 28 16.95 -24.93 17.74
CA SER A 28 18.31 -24.71 17.24
C SER A 28 18.30 -23.72 16.07
N SER A 29 19.40 -22.98 15.89
CA SER A 29 19.56 -22.07 14.75
C SER A 29 19.32 -22.80 13.43
N ASP A 30 19.72 -24.07 13.34
CA ASP A 30 19.59 -24.91 12.15
C ASP A 30 18.12 -25.20 11.80
N VAL A 31 17.25 -25.43 12.80
CA VAL A 31 15.82 -25.67 12.58
C VAL A 31 15.13 -24.39 12.07
N VAL A 32 15.46 -23.25 12.68
CA VAL A 32 14.95 -21.94 12.24
C VAL A 32 15.40 -21.63 10.82
N GLU A 33 16.66 -21.87 10.48
CA GLU A 33 17.20 -21.62 9.14
C GLU A 33 16.59 -22.57 8.10
N THR A 34 16.41 -23.85 8.43
CA THR A 34 15.76 -24.81 7.54
C THR A 34 14.34 -24.41 7.22
N LEU A 35 13.56 -23.96 8.21
CA LEU A 35 12.20 -23.49 7.98
C LEU A 35 12.18 -22.15 7.21
N ALA A 36 13.09 -21.23 7.53
CA ALA A 36 13.23 -19.96 6.81
C ALA A 36 13.56 -20.17 5.33
N GLN A 37 14.40 -21.14 4.98
CA GLN A 37 14.70 -21.49 3.58
C GLN A 37 13.46 -22.00 2.83
N LYS A 38 12.58 -22.77 3.49
CA LYS A 38 11.32 -23.21 2.88
C LYS A 38 10.39 -22.03 2.60
N PHE A 39 10.30 -21.07 3.53
CA PHE A 39 9.54 -19.84 3.30
C PHE A 39 10.17 -18.95 2.23
N LEU A 40 11.50 -18.88 2.18
CA LEU A 40 12.22 -18.12 1.16
C LEU A 40 11.91 -18.66 -0.24
N ALA A 41 12.00 -19.98 -0.44
CA ALA A 41 11.70 -20.59 -1.74
C ALA A 41 10.26 -20.25 -2.21
N ILE A 42 9.29 -20.25 -1.29
CA ILE A 42 7.91 -19.84 -1.60
C ILE A 42 7.82 -18.35 -1.97
N ALA A 43 8.58 -17.49 -1.28
CA ALA A 43 8.59 -16.06 -1.57
C ALA A 43 9.27 -15.73 -2.92
N GLU A 44 10.34 -16.45 -3.25
CA GLU A 44 11.08 -16.31 -4.52
C GLU A 44 10.20 -16.64 -5.74
N ASP A 45 9.27 -17.59 -5.62
CA ASP A 45 8.29 -17.92 -6.68
C ASP A 45 7.46 -16.69 -7.13
N HIS A 46 7.36 -15.64 -6.31
CA HIS A 46 6.65 -14.40 -6.66
C HIS A 46 7.54 -13.33 -7.32
N GLN A 47 8.87 -13.43 -7.30
CA GLN A 47 9.78 -12.38 -7.78
C GLN A 47 9.59 -12.06 -9.26
N ASP A 48 9.57 -13.09 -10.11
CA ASP A 48 9.37 -12.94 -11.56
C ASP A 48 8.03 -12.26 -11.88
N PHE A 49 7.00 -12.62 -11.12
CA PHE A 49 5.67 -12.03 -11.28
C PHE A 49 5.68 -10.54 -10.92
N VAL A 50 6.27 -10.18 -9.78
CA VAL A 50 6.30 -8.79 -9.29
C VAL A 50 7.17 -7.90 -10.16
N ARG A 51 8.38 -8.36 -10.54
CA ARG A 51 9.33 -7.61 -11.38
C ARG A 51 8.80 -7.30 -12.79
N ARG A 52 7.82 -8.07 -13.28
CA ARG A 52 7.13 -7.76 -14.55
C ARG A 52 6.14 -6.60 -14.43
N ARG A 53 5.72 -6.25 -13.22
CA ARG A 53 4.69 -5.22 -12.95
C ARG A 53 5.21 -4.01 -12.18
N ARG A 54 6.36 -4.13 -11.51
CA ARG A 54 6.98 -3.10 -10.70
C ARG A 54 8.48 -3.07 -10.94
N GLU A 55 9.08 -1.92 -10.68
CA GLU A 55 10.54 -1.70 -10.76
C GLU A 55 11.31 -2.49 -9.69
N SER A 56 10.67 -2.76 -8.54
CA SER A 56 11.23 -3.49 -7.40
C SER A 56 10.25 -4.57 -6.89
N ASP A 57 10.80 -5.63 -6.30
CA ASP A 57 10.10 -6.72 -5.62
C ASP A 57 10.14 -6.64 -4.08
N ASP A 58 10.57 -5.50 -3.50
CA ASP A 58 10.60 -5.26 -2.05
C ASP A 58 9.26 -5.53 -1.35
N VAL A 59 8.15 -5.40 -2.09
CA VAL A 59 6.79 -5.72 -1.62
C VAL A 59 6.66 -7.16 -1.09
N ILE A 60 7.45 -8.10 -1.60
CA ILE A 60 7.47 -9.49 -1.13
C ILE A 60 8.04 -9.53 0.30
N ALA A 61 9.17 -8.84 0.54
CA ALA A 61 9.77 -8.77 1.87
C ALA A 61 8.84 -8.07 2.88
N PHE A 62 8.18 -6.97 2.48
CA PHE A 62 7.19 -6.30 3.32
C PHE A 62 6.00 -7.20 3.68
N ALA A 63 5.49 -7.97 2.71
CA ALA A 63 4.42 -8.93 2.95
C ALA A 63 4.85 -10.04 3.91
N VAL A 64 6.07 -10.58 3.75
CA VAL A 64 6.61 -11.60 4.65
C VAL A 64 6.77 -11.05 6.08
N GLN A 65 7.24 -9.81 6.24
CA GLN A 65 7.33 -9.15 7.55
C GLN A 65 5.94 -8.95 8.18
N TYR A 66 4.97 -8.52 7.38
CA TYR A 66 3.57 -8.42 7.82
C TYR A 66 3.03 -9.78 8.29
N ILE A 67 3.28 -10.85 7.53
CA ILE A 67 2.90 -12.21 7.92
C ILE A 67 3.55 -12.61 9.25
N ALA A 68 4.85 -12.32 9.44
CA ALA A 68 5.55 -12.61 10.70
C ALA A 68 4.88 -11.92 11.90
N HIS A 69 4.42 -10.68 11.72
CA HIS A 69 3.82 -9.90 12.79
C HIS A 69 2.36 -10.26 13.07
N VAL A 70 1.56 -10.44 12.01
CA VAL A 70 0.09 -10.49 12.12
C VAL A 70 -0.46 -11.93 12.03
N HIS A 71 0.20 -12.81 11.30
CA HIS A 71 -0.36 -14.13 10.96
C HIS A 71 0.46 -15.32 11.45
N ALA A 72 1.75 -15.13 11.79
CA ALA A 72 2.58 -16.15 12.42
C ALA A 72 2.24 -16.32 13.92
N ILE A 73 0.95 -16.39 14.24
CA ILE A 73 0.42 -16.55 15.59
C ILE A 73 0.20 -18.05 15.85
N PRO A 74 0.88 -18.65 16.85
CA PRO A 74 0.68 -20.06 17.18
C PRO A 74 -0.82 -20.40 17.43
N PRO A 75 -1.34 -21.53 16.93
CA PRO A 75 -0.61 -22.67 16.37
C PRO A 75 -0.66 -22.75 14.83
N SER A 76 0.06 -21.89 14.11
CA SER A 76 0.17 -21.99 12.64
C SER A 76 0.85 -23.30 12.15
N GLY A 77 1.57 -24.01 13.02
CA GLY A 77 2.26 -25.26 12.69
C GLY A 77 3.47 -25.05 11.75
N THR A 78 4.21 -26.13 11.47
CA THR A 78 5.39 -26.12 10.58
C THR A 78 5.06 -26.44 9.13
N ASP A 79 3.79 -26.72 8.82
CA ASP A 79 3.31 -26.78 7.45
C ASP A 79 3.45 -25.40 6.80
N THR A 80 3.90 -25.37 5.55
CA THR A 80 4.15 -24.13 4.80
C THR A 80 2.95 -23.70 3.95
N GLU A 81 1.90 -24.53 3.86
CA GLU A 81 0.74 -24.25 3.03
C GLU A 81 0.04 -22.94 3.41
N TRP A 82 -0.17 -22.72 4.71
CA TRP A 82 -0.79 -21.48 5.20
C TRP A 82 0.03 -20.25 4.78
N PHE A 83 1.36 -20.33 4.88
CA PHE A 83 2.25 -19.24 4.49
C PHE A 83 2.13 -18.94 2.99
N ARG A 84 2.12 -19.99 2.15
CA ARG A 84 1.96 -19.86 0.71
C ARG A 84 0.64 -19.19 0.34
N LEU A 85 -0.47 -19.65 0.92
CA LEU A 85 -1.79 -19.10 0.62
C LEU A 85 -1.94 -17.66 1.13
N THR A 86 -1.39 -17.35 2.31
CA THR A 86 -1.40 -15.98 2.85
C THR A 86 -0.55 -15.03 2.00
N LEU A 87 0.66 -15.44 1.62
CA LEU A 87 1.53 -14.61 0.77
C LEU A 87 0.89 -14.39 -0.61
N ALA A 88 0.32 -15.42 -1.22
CA ALA A 88 -0.39 -15.30 -2.50
C ALA A 88 -1.54 -14.29 -2.41
N ALA A 89 -2.37 -14.36 -1.37
CA ALA A 89 -3.47 -13.41 -1.17
C ALA A 89 -2.95 -11.96 -0.99
N LEU A 90 -1.88 -11.76 -0.21
CA LEU A 90 -1.26 -10.45 -0.06
C LEU A 90 -0.66 -9.93 -1.38
N MET A 91 -0.06 -10.80 -2.18
CA MET A 91 0.46 -10.44 -3.50
C MET A 91 -0.65 -10.07 -4.49
N GLU A 92 -1.80 -10.74 -4.46
CA GLU A 92 -2.95 -10.37 -5.30
C GLU A 92 -3.49 -8.98 -4.96
N VAL A 93 -3.52 -8.61 -3.68
CA VAL A 93 -3.97 -7.27 -3.24
C VAL A 93 -2.90 -6.22 -3.52
N ALA A 94 -1.63 -6.49 -3.18
CA ALA A 94 -0.55 -5.54 -3.30
C ALA A 94 -0.08 -5.36 -4.76
N VAL A 95 -0.07 -6.42 -5.57
CA VAL A 95 0.35 -6.41 -6.97
C VAL A 95 -0.72 -7.11 -7.83
N PRO A 96 -1.86 -6.46 -8.12
CA PRO A 96 -2.96 -7.10 -8.82
C PRO A 96 -2.56 -7.65 -10.19
N ASN A 97 -2.88 -8.92 -10.44
CA ASN A 97 -2.68 -9.59 -11.75
C ASN A 97 -3.97 -9.77 -12.54
N THR A 98 -5.10 -9.82 -11.83
CA THR A 98 -6.38 -10.31 -12.35
C THR A 98 -7.39 -9.18 -12.34
N GLY A 99 -8.17 -9.04 -13.41
CA GLY A 99 -9.31 -8.12 -13.43
C GLY A 99 -10.39 -8.57 -12.44
N LEU A 100 -11.00 -7.62 -11.74
CA LEU A 100 -12.10 -7.89 -10.81
C LEU A 100 -13.45 -7.77 -11.53
N THR A 101 -14.42 -8.54 -11.08
CA THR A 101 -15.84 -8.29 -11.39
C THR A 101 -16.38 -7.19 -10.48
N ASP A 102 -17.47 -6.54 -10.87
CA ASP A 102 -18.13 -5.52 -10.04
C ASP A 102 -18.46 -6.03 -8.63
N ALA A 103 -18.85 -7.31 -8.51
CA ALA A 103 -19.16 -7.91 -7.22
C ALA A 103 -17.91 -8.09 -6.34
N ALA A 104 -16.78 -8.52 -6.92
CA ALA A 104 -15.53 -8.67 -6.20
C ALA A 104 -14.89 -7.32 -5.84
N ALA A 105 -15.02 -6.32 -6.72
CA ALA A 105 -14.50 -4.97 -6.51
C ALA A 105 -15.10 -4.27 -5.28
N ARG A 106 -16.29 -4.68 -4.83
CA ARG A 106 -16.93 -4.16 -3.60
C ARG A 106 -16.12 -4.42 -2.33
N LEU A 107 -15.19 -5.39 -2.34
CA LEU A 107 -14.31 -5.64 -1.20
C LEU A 107 -13.19 -4.60 -1.08
N LEU A 108 -12.77 -3.96 -2.18
CA LEU A 108 -11.62 -3.07 -2.19
C LEU A 108 -11.77 -1.85 -1.25
N PRO A 109 -12.92 -1.14 -1.23
CA PRO A 109 -13.11 -0.03 -0.29
C PRO A 109 -13.03 -0.47 1.18
N CYS A 110 -13.55 -1.66 1.51
CA CYS A 110 -13.45 -2.22 2.86
C CYS A 110 -12.00 -2.54 3.25
N LEU A 111 -11.21 -3.08 2.31
CA LEU A 111 -9.77 -3.31 2.54
C LEU A 111 -9.03 -1.98 2.73
N GLN A 112 -9.37 -0.95 1.95
CA GLN A 112 -8.76 0.37 2.09
C GLN A 112 -9.11 1.02 3.43
N GLU A 113 -10.33 0.86 3.92
CA GLU A 113 -10.73 1.28 5.26
C GLU A 113 -9.90 0.57 6.34
N GLY A 114 -9.82 -0.76 6.30
CA GLY A 114 -9.00 -1.51 7.26
C GLY A 114 -7.50 -1.18 7.18
N ILE A 115 -6.98 -0.88 5.99
CA ILE A 115 -5.59 -0.40 5.81
C ILE A 115 -5.41 0.97 6.47
N ARG A 116 -6.34 1.92 6.27
CA ARG A 116 -6.27 3.24 6.90
C ARG A 116 -6.29 3.13 8.43
N ASP A 117 -7.18 2.31 8.98
CA ASP A 117 -7.29 2.09 10.41
C ASP A 117 -5.99 1.49 10.97
N SER A 118 -5.46 0.47 10.28
CA SER A 118 -4.20 -0.17 10.67
C SER A 118 -3.02 0.80 10.62
N LEU A 119 -2.98 1.71 9.63
CA LEU A 119 -1.95 2.74 9.51
C LEU A 119 -2.08 3.82 10.58
N ALA A 120 -3.29 4.19 10.99
CA ALA A 120 -3.52 5.14 12.07
C ALA A 120 -3.01 4.63 13.43
N ASP A 121 -3.02 3.31 13.63
CA ASP A 121 -2.50 2.65 14.83
C ASP A 121 -0.97 2.49 14.81
N VAL A 122 -0.30 2.64 13.66
CA VAL A 122 1.17 2.61 13.59
C VAL A 122 1.72 3.83 14.35
N PRO A 123 2.57 3.64 15.39
CA PRO A 123 3.14 4.76 16.13
C PRO A 123 3.98 5.66 15.21
N VAL A 124 3.44 6.83 14.86
CA VAL A 124 4.15 7.84 14.07
C VAL A 124 4.96 8.74 15.02
N SER A 125 6.16 9.14 14.61
CA SER A 125 6.91 10.17 15.35
C SER A 125 6.03 11.43 15.48
N ARG A 126 5.97 12.01 16.68
CA ARG A 126 5.13 13.19 16.99
C ARG A 126 5.39 14.39 16.06
N ASP A 127 6.56 14.46 15.45
CA ASP A 127 6.94 15.52 14.50
C ASP A 127 6.20 15.41 13.14
N THR A 128 5.59 14.27 12.84
CA THR A 128 4.91 13.97 11.56
C THR A 128 3.40 14.18 11.59
N LEU A 129 2.82 14.38 12.78
CA LEU A 129 1.36 14.31 13.02
C LEU A 129 0.70 15.66 13.31
N ARG A 130 1.46 16.75 13.34
CA ARG A 130 0.88 18.06 13.53
C ARG A 130 0.62 18.71 12.18
N ILE A 131 -0.66 18.97 11.93
CA ILE A 131 -1.08 20.01 11.01
C ILE A 131 -0.64 21.36 11.60
N GLU A 132 0.64 21.69 11.43
CA GLU A 132 1.20 22.98 11.84
C GLU A 132 0.83 24.07 10.82
N GLY A 133 1.07 25.33 11.18
CA GLY A 133 0.41 26.52 10.60
C GLY A 133 0.23 26.54 9.08
N ASP A 134 1.22 26.10 8.31
CA ASP A 134 1.20 26.12 6.84
C ASP A 134 0.24 25.09 6.22
N GLU A 135 0.08 23.93 6.86
CA GLU A 135 -0.87 22.89 6.41
C GLU A 135 -2.31 23.32 6.70
N ALA A 136 -2.56 23.86 7.89
CA ALA A 136 -3.88 24.41 8.25
C ALA A 136 -4.27 25.59 7.36
N ALA A 137 -3.31 26.45 6.99
CA ALA A 137 -3.53 27.52 6.02
C ALA A 137 -3.81 26.99 4.61
N SER A 138 -3.19 25.88 4.21
CA SER A 138 -3.44 25.25 2.91
C SER A 138 -4.81 24.59 2.86
N ILE A 139 -5.22 23.88 3.92
CA ILE A 139 -6.58 23.32 4.06
C ILE A 139 -7.63 24.43 3.96
N ARG A 140 -7.46 25.53 4.71
CA ARG A 140 -8.38 26.67 4.63
C ARG A 140 -8.48 27.27 3.24
N ARG A 141 -7.35 27.46 2.54
CA ARG A 141 -7.37 27.96 1.16
C ARG A 141 -8.11 27.03 0.20
N MET A 142 -7.97 25.71 0.36
CA MET A 142 -8.73 24.74 -0.42
C MET A 142 -10.23 24.80 -0.11
N GLN A 143 -10.59 24.94 1.16
CA GLN A 143 -11.99 25.12 1.57
C GLN A 143 -12.60 26.41 1.01
N ASP A 144 -11.90 27.54 1.15
CA ASP A 144 -12.35 28.83 0.63
C ASP A 144 -12.56 28.75 -0.90
N ALA A 145 -11.62 28.14 -1.62
CA ALA A 145 -11.75 27.92 -3.06
C ALA A 145 -12.92 26.98 -3.41
N GLY A 146 -13.17 25.93 -2.63
CA GLY A 146 -14.31 25.03 -2.82
C GLY A 146 -15.65 25.74 -2.60
N VAL A 147 -15.73 26.61 -1.60
CA VAL A 147 -16.93 27.44 -1.32
C VAL A 147 -17.15 28.47 -2.42
N GLU A 148 -16.08 29.11 -2.90
CA GLU A 148 -16.16 30.16 -3.93
C GLU A 148 -16.42 29.57 -5.33
N TYR A 149 -15.80 28.43 -5.63
CA TYR A 149 -15.85 27.79 -6.94
C TYR A 149 -16.32 26.34 -6.80
N GLY A 150 -17.57 26.07 -7.18
CA GLY A 150 -18.15 24.71 -7.08
C GLY A 150 -17.29 23.62 -7.74
N VAL A 151 -16.63 23.91 -8.85
CA VAL A 151 -15.70 22.97 -9.50
C VAL A 151 -14.48 22.60 -8.63
N ALA A 152 -14.03 23.49 -7.76
CA ALA A 152 -12.98 23.16 -6.79
C ALA A 152 -13.52 22.24 -5.69
N SER A 153 -14.77 22.39 -5.27
CA SER A 153 -15.44 21.43 -4.39
C SER A 153 -15.56 20.06 -5.04
N ASP A 154 -16.03 19.99 -6.29
CA ASP A 154 -16.18 18.72 -7.02
C ASP A 154 -14.82 18.00 -7.18
N LEU A 155 -13.74 18.76 -7.38
CA LEU A 155 -12.38 18.22 -7.42
C LEU A 155 -11.90 17.73 -6.05
N LEU A 156 -12.25 18.41 -4.96
CA LEU A 156 -11.92 17.95 -3.61
C LEU A 156 -12.66 16.65 -3.28
N ASP A 157 -13.95 16.55 -3.63
CA ASP A 157 -14.74 15.33 -3.46
C ASP A 157 -14.15 14.16 -4.29
N LEU A 158 -13.72 14.44 -5.52
CA LEU A 158 -13.05 13.44 -6.37
C LEU A 158 -11.71 12.99 -5.76
N LEU A 159 -10.92 13.92 -5.21
CA LEU A 159 -9.66 13.61 -4.55
C LEU A 159 -9.87 12.83 -3.26
N GLU A 160 -10.92 13.13 -2.51
CA GLU A 160 -11.34 12.36 -1.33
C GLU A 160 -11.69 10.92 -1.72
N LYS A 161 -12.54 10.72 -2.73
CA LYS A 161 -12.86 9.38 -3.26
C LYS A 161 -11.61 8.63 -3.71
N LEU A 162 -10.69 9.29 -4.42
CA LEU A 162 -9.42 8.70 -4.86
C LEU A 162 -8.51 8.32 -3.68
N TYR A 163 -8.44 9.18 -2.67
CA TYR A 163 -7.66 8.95 -1.46
C TYR A 163 -8.21 7.77 -0.65
N HIS A 164 -9.54 7.66 -0.57
CA HIS A 164 -10.19 6.53 0.09
C HIS A 164 -10.29 5.28 -0.78
N GLY A 165 -10.10 5.44 -2.09
CA GLY A 165 -10.13 4.41 -3.11
C GLY A 165 -11.53 3.92 -3.49
N ASP A 166 -12.52 4.80 -3.33
CA ASP A 166 -13.91 4.54 -3.70
C ASP A 166 -14.05 4.28 -5.20
N PRO A 167 -15.03 3.46 -5.62
CA PRO A 167 -15.32 3.25 -7.03
C PRO A 167 -15.71 4.57 -7.71
N LEU A 168 -14.99 4.94 -8.76
CA LEU A 168 -15.29 6.15 -9.53
C LEU A 168 -16.50 5.92 -10.43
N THR A 169 -17.50 6.79 -10.30
CA THR A 169 -18.66 6.84 -11.18
C THR A 169 -18.28 7.31 -12.59
N GLU A 170 -19.17 7.15 -13.57
CA GLU A 170 -18.95 7.72 -14.92
C GLU A 170 -18.79 9.24 -14.87
N GLU A 171 -19.48 9.91 -13.94
CA GLU A 171 -19.35 11.35 -13.72
C GLU A 171 -17.96 11.70 -13.16
N ASP A 172 -17.48 10.95 -12.16
CA ASP A 172 -16.13 11.11 -11.60
C ASP A 172 -15.05 10.93 -12.68
N GLN A 173 -15.19 9.90 -13.52
CA GLN A 173 -14.27 9.63 -14.63
C GLN A 173 -14.29 10.75 -15.68
N ARG A 174 -15.48 11.29 -15.98
CA ARG A 174 -15.63 12.43 -16.89
C ARG A 174 -15.00 13.69 -16.31
N THR A 175 -15.19 13.98 -15.02
CA THR A 175 -14.57 15.10 -14.32
C THR A 175 -13.04 14.97 -14.32
N PHE A 176 -12.52 13.76 -14.06
CA PHE A 176 -11.08 13.48 -14.12
C PHE A 176 -10.50 13.77 -15.51
N TYR A 177 -11.16 13.29 -16.56
CA TYR A 177 -10.75 13.52 -17.95
C TYR A 177 -10.76 15.01 -18.32
N LEU A 178 -11.86 15.72 -18.05
CA LEU A 178 -11.97 17.15 -18.37
C LEU A 178 -10.93 17.98 -17.61
N SER A 179 -10.67 17.65 -16.35
CA SER A 179 -9.65 18.30 -15.53
C SER A 179 -8.24 18.09 -16.09
N SER A 180 -7.94 16.89 -16.60
CA SER A 180 -6.65 16.60 -17.24
C SER A 180 -6.40 17.45 -18.51
N ILE A 181 -7.46 17.78 -19.25
CA ILE A 181 -7.40 18.67 -20.42
C ILE A 181 -7.27 20.13 -20.00
N ALA A 182 -8.02 20.54 -18.97
CA ALA A 182 -8.00 21.92 -18.49
C ALA A 182 -6.64 22.29 -17.86
N ALA A 183 -5.99 21.37 -17.15
CA ALA A 183 -4.74 21.62 -16.42
C ALA A 183 -3.63 22.34 -17.23
N PRO A 184 -3.22 21.89 -18.44
CA PRO A 184 -2.22 22.62 -19.23
C PRO A 184 -2.70 24.00 -19.69
N MET A 185 -3.99 24.17 -20.02
CA MET A 185 -4.55 25.45 -20.44
C MET A 185 -4.57 26.45 -19.28
N THR A 186 -4.97 25.99 -18.08
CA THR A 186 -4.95 26.79 -16.85
C THR A 186 -3.53 27.26 -16.51
N ARG A 187 -2.51 26.41 -16.66
CA ARG A 187 -1.11 26.82 -16.46
C ARG A 187 -0.70 27.95 -17.40
N GLN A 188 -1.06 27.86 -18.68
CA GLN A 188 -0.77 28.93 -19.64
C GLN A 188 -1.52 30.22 -19.32
N ALA A 189 -2.79 30.13 -18.95
CA ALA A 189 -3.60 31.29 -18.56
C ALA A 189 -3.01 31.99 -17.33
N ARG A 190 -2.59 31.25 -16.31
CA ARG A 190 -1.96 31.81 -15.10
C ARG A 190 -0.66 32.56 -15.40
N ILE A 191 0.14 32.08 -16.36
CA ILE A 191 1.33 32.82 -16.83
C ILE A 191 0.91 34.09 -17.58
N ALA A 192 -0.07 34.00 -18.47
CA ALA A 192 -0.55 35.15 -19.24
C ALA A 192 -1.17 36.25 -18.37
N GLU A 193 -1.82 35.88 -17.28
CA GLU A 193 -2.39 36.78 -16.28
C GLU A 193 -1.37 37.28 -15.25
N GLY A 194 -0.11 36.84 -15.34
CA GLY A 194 0.97 37.23 -14.44
C GLY A 194 0.86 36.67 -13.02
N VAL A 195 -0.01 35.67 -12.82
CA VAL A 195 -0.17 34.96 -11.55
C VAL A 195 1.05 34.07 -11.29
N ASP A 196 1.49 33.35 -12.31
CA ASP A 196 2.70 32.51 -12.26
C ASP A 196 3.80 33.09 -13.15
N LYS A 197 5.05 32.79 -12.82
CA LYS A 197 6.21 33.12 -13.67
C LYS A 197 6.33 32.08 -14.81
N PRO A 198 6.75 32.49 -16.02
CA PRO A 198 6.99 31.57 -17.13
C PRO A 198 8.14 30.59 -16.85
#